data_AF-A0A954P956-F1
#
_entry.id   AF-A0A954P956-F1
#
_cell.length_a   1.000
_cell.length_b   1.000
_cell.length_c   1.000
_cell.angle_alpha   90.00
_cell.angle_beta   90.00
_cell.angle_gamma   90.00
#
_symmetry.space_group_name_H-M   'P 1'
#
loop_
_entity.id
_entity.type
_entity.pdbx_description
1 polymer ?
#
loop_
_entity_poly.entity_id
_entity_poly.type
_entity_poly.pdbx_seq_one_letter_code
_entity_poly.pdbx_strand_id
1 'polypeptide(L)'
;FDAPTTFDQFDLSTHTPFATEDDLGDLAPVGVQSLGAAIAVEHLRVLRDVYYIHGSHSRRRYLLDFNDDDLASESGARRILSDPARWGVFEDAEEAHYRIGPEKYFMLGDNSPASKDGRLWAEDMISSYVDRDLLIGKALFVYWPHAEYFVQIPGLGVRVPLMPNFRRMGFVR
;
A
#
# COMPACT_ATOMS: atom_id res chain seq x y z
N PHE A 1 3.47 5.23 -23.57
CA PHE A 1 3.64 5.07 -22.12
C PHE A 1 5.04 5.56 -21.73
N ASP A 2 5.46 6.68 -22.32
CA ASP A 2 6.89 6.86 -22.67
C ASP A 2 7.49 8.09 -21.99
N ALA A 3 6.79 8.63 -21.00
CA ALA A 3 7.36 9.61 -20.09
C ALA A 3 8.10 8.81 -19.00
N PRO A 4 9.36 9.15 -18.69
CA PRO A 4 10.04 8.59 -17.53
C PRO A 4 9.24 8.98 -16.28
N THR A 5 8.80 7.98 -15.53
CA THR A 5 8.29 8.18 -14.18
C THR A 5 9.48 8.07 -13.24
N THR A 6 9.89 9.19 -12.65
CA THR A 6 10.79 9.18 -11.51
C THR A 6 9.96 8.84 -10.28
N PHE A 7 10.22 7.69 -9.68
CA PHE A 7 9.81 7.46 -8.30
C PHE A 7 10.87 8.12 -7.42
N ASP A 8 10.50 9.21 -6.74
CA ASP A 8 11.32 9.74 -5.67
C ASP A 8 11.26 8.72 -4.54
N GLN A 9 12.26 7.83 -4.50
CA GLN A 9 12.52 7.06 -3.30
C GLN A 9 12.75 8.11 -2.21
N PHE A 10 11.79 8.21 -1.29
CA PHE A 10 11.99 9.03 -0.10
C PHE A 10 13.36 8.67 0.46
N ASP A 11 14.20 9.67 0.68
CA ASP A 11 15.53 9.54 1.28
C ASP A 11 15.37 9.13 2.76
N LEU A 12 14.79 7.94 2.96
CA LEU A 12 14.67 7.29 4.25
C LEU A 12 16.04 6.67 4.50
N SER A 13 16.87 7.42 5.20
CA SER A 13 18.30 7.12 5.37
C SER A 13 18.60 5.80 6.08
N THR A 14 17.61 5.06 6.58
CA THR A 14 17.74 3.69 7.07
C THR A 14 16.36 3.02 7.04
N HIS A 15 16.27 1.80 6.52
CA HIS A 15 15.06 0.96 6.63
C HIS A 15 14.81 0.45 8.07
N THR A 16 15.69 0.83 9.00
CA THR A 16 15.68 0.32 10.37
C THR A 16 15.01 1.32 11.30
N PRO A 17 13.93 0.93 12.01
CA PRO A 17 13.35 1.76 13.05
C PRO A 17 14.35 2.03 14.17
N PHE A 18 14.21 3.18 14.85
CA PHE A 18 15.12 3.64 15.89
C PHE A 18 14.40 4.06 17.18
N ALA A 19 15.02 3.73 18.31
CA ALA A 19 14.58 4.12 19.64
C ALA A 19 15.76 3.93 20.61
N THR A 20 15.93 4.84 21.54
CA THR A 20 16.98 4.86 22.57
C THR A 20 16.37 5.16 23.94
N GLU A 21 17.16 5.11 25.01
CA GLU A 21 16.67 5.48 26.35
C GLU A 21 16.27 6.97 26.44
N ASP A 22 16.94 7.84 25.68
CA ASP A 22 16.73 9.29 25.72
C ASP A 22 15.78 9.79 24.61
N ASP A 23 15.54 8.99 23.58
CA ASP A 23 14.67 9.31 22.44
C ASP A 23 13.81 8.11 22.04
N LEU A 24 12.50 8.24 22.23
CA LEU A 24 11.54 7.18 21.93
C LEU A 24 11.43 6.87 20.43
N GLY A 25 11.83 7.78 19.53
CA GLY A 25 11.84 7.56 18.09
C GLY A 25 10.55 6.91 17.55
N ASP A 26 10.67 5.76 16.90
CA ASP A 26 9.57 5.00 16.31
C ASP A 26 8.57 4.43 17.34
N LEU A 27 8.89 4.43 18.64
CA LEU A 27 7.92 4.11 19.70
C LEU A 27 6.98 5.29 20.02
N ALA A 28 7.28 6.50 19.52
CA ALA A 28 6.46 7.70 19.72
C ALA A 28 6.14 8.38 18.37
N PRO A 29 5.31 7.76 17.51
CA PRO A 29 5.08 8.23 16.13
C PRO A 29 4.36 9.58 16.03
N VAL A 30 3.80 10.11 17.13
CA VAL A 30 3.15 11.42 17.18
C VAL A 30 3.45 12.09 18.52
N GLY A 31 3.95 13.34 18.46
CA GLY A 31 4.11 14.22 19.62
C GLY A 31 3.22 15.46 19.51
N VAL A 32 2.62 15.88 20.62
CA VAL A 32 1.87 17.15 20.72
C VAL A 32 2.48 17.98 21.85
N GLN A 33 2.89 19.20 21.54
CA GLN A 33 3.45 20.14 22.51
C GLN A 33 2.68 21.47 22.45
N SER A 34 2.51 22.12 23.61
CA SER A 34 2.00 23.49 23.73
C SER A 34 2.95 24.32 24.58
N LEU A 35 3.19 25.57 24.18
CA LEU A 35 4.04 26.51 24.90
C LEU A 35 3.23 27.77 25.22
N GLY A 36 3.03 28.06 26.50
CA GLY A 36 2.33 29.27 26.96
C GLY A 36 0.80 29.28 26.73
N ALA A 37 0.19 28.15 26.35
CA ALA A 37 -1.24 28.04 26.11
C ALA A 37 -1.82 26.71 26.60
N ALA A 38 -3.03 26.77 27.17
CA ALA A 38 -3.85 25.58 27.38
C ALA A 38 -4.52 25.20 26.05
N ILE A 39 -4.41 23.93 25.66
CA ILE A 39 -5.01 23.40 24.42
C ILE A 39 -5.86 22.17 24.72
N ALA A 40 -6.89 21.96 23.90
CA ALA A 40 -7.65 20.71 23.83
C ALA A 40 -7.48 20.13 22.42
N VAL A 41 -7.15 18.85 22.33
CA VAL A 41 -7.02 18.11 21.07
C VAL A 41 -8.17 17.11 21.00
N GLU A 42 -9.05 17.29 20.02
CA GLU A 42 -10.18 16.41 19.77
C GLU A 42 -10.05 15.80 18.37
N HIS A 43 -10.52 14.56 18.20
CA HIS A 43 -10.54 13.84 16.92
C HIS A 43 -9.17 13.63 16.25
N LEU A 44 -8.08 13.48 17.02
CA LEU A 44 -6.77 13.12 16.48
C LEU A 44 -6.86 11.77 15.75
N ARG A 45 -6.45 11.73 14.48
CA ARG A 45 -6.34 10.51 13.67
C ARG A 45 -4.92 10.38 13.17
N VAL A 46 -4.29 9.26 13.50
CA VAL A 46 -2.99 8.87 12.95
C VAL A 46 -3.25 7.90 11.81
N LEU A 47 -2.88 8.30 10.60
CA LEU A 47 -3.03 7.49 9.39
C LEU A 47 -1.63 7.13 8.91
N ARG A 48 -1.42 5.85 8.59
CA ARG A 48 -0.20 5.38 7.93
C ARG A 48 -0.48 5.16 6.45
N ASP A 49 0.53 5.38 5.63
CA ASP A 49 0.43 5.01 4.22
C ASP A 49 0.59 3.49 4.04
N VAL A 50 0.19 3.01 2.87
CA VAL A 50 0.43 1.63 2.43
C VAL A 50 1.49 1.69 1.34
N TYR A 51 2.57 0.92 1.51
CA TYR A 51 3.63 0.84 0.51
C TYR A 51 3.56 -0.48 -0.29
N TYR A 52 4.27 -0.52 -1.41
CA TYR A 52 4.41 -1.73 -2.20
C TYR A 52 5.24 -2.76 -1.43
N ILE A 53 4.64 -3.91 -1.13
CA ILE A 53 5.30 -5.03 -0.46
C ILE A 53 5.72 -6.08 -1.49
N HIS A 54 6.78 -6.82 -1.21
CA HIS A 54 7.07 -8.10 -1.82
C HIS A 54 5.90 -9.06 -1.59
N GLY A 55 5.78 -10.06 -2.45
CA GLY A 55 4.65 -10.97 -2.43
C GLY A 55 5.03 -12.37 -2.87
N SER A 56 4.34 -13.37 -2.33
CA SER A 56 4.38 -14.74 -2.83
C SER A 56 2.99 -15.38 -2.80
N HIS A 57 2.67 -16.22 -3.79
CA HIS A 57 1.41 -16.99 -3.85
C HIS A 57 1.19 -17.83 -2.59
N SER A 58 2.28 -18.31 -2.00
CA SER A 58 2.27 -19.21 -0.85
C SER A 58 2.02 -18.51 0.49
N ARG A 59 2.22 -17.19 0.57
CA ARG A 59 2.17 -16.43 1.83
C ARG A 59 1.20 -15.25 1.71
N ARG A 60 -0.08 -15.46 2.04
CA ARG A 60 -1.08 -14.38 2.21
C ARG A 60 -0.83 -13.60 3.53
N ARG A 61 0.30 -12.92 3.68
CA ARG A 61 0.74 -12.39 4.99
C ARG A 61 1.05 -10.89 4.95
N TYR A 62 1.09 -10.30 6.15
CA TYR A 62 1.04 -8.86 6.41
C TYR A 62 2.36 -8.11 6.10
N LEU A 63 3.51 -8.79 6.19
CA LEU A 63 4.85 -8.25 5.92
C LEU A 63 5.71 -9.36 5.32
N LEU A 64 5.82 -9.40 3.99
CA LEU A 64 6.56 -10.44 3.26
C LEU A 64 7.98 -10.01 2.88
N ASP A 65 8.30 -8.75 3.12
CA ASP A 65 9.60 -8.15 2.85
C ASP A 65 10.68 -8.67 3.80
N PHE A 66 10.30 -9.35 4.88
CA PHE A 66 11.21 -9.77 5.94
C PHE A 66 11.11 -11.28 6.13
N ASN A 67 12.26 -11.93 6.26
CA ASN A 67 12.35 -13.37 6.41
C ASN A 67 12.16 -13.81 7.88
N ASP A 68 11.04 -13.39 8.50
CA ASP A 68 10.69 -13.75 9.88
C ASP A 68 9.20 -14.17 9.97
N ASP A 69 8.97 -15.40 10.47
CA ASP A 69 7.64 -15.96 10.61
C ASP A 69 6.77 -15.25 11.65
N ASP A 70 7.35 -14.50 12.60
CA ASP A 70 6.60 -13.70 13.56
C ASP A 70 5.97 -12.46 12.90
N LEU A 71 6.67 -11.79 11.97
CA LEU A 71 6.16 -10.64 11.20
C LEU A 71 4.98 -11.02 10.29
N ALA A 72 4.85 -12.31 10.04
CA ALA A 72 3.80 -12.92 9.25
C ALA A 72 2.44 -13.00 9.96
N SER A 73 2.38 -12.70 11.26
CA SER A 73 1.17 -12.66 12.08
C SER A 73 0.99 -11.28 12.74
N GLU A 74 -0.25 -10.86 12.99
CA GLU A 74 -0.52 -9.59 13.67
C GLU A 74 0.10 -9.55 15.08
N SER A 75 0.00 -10.65 15.83
CA SER A 75 0.53 -10.74 17.19
C SER A 75 2.05 -10.74 17.23
N GLY A 76 2.71 -11.43 16.30
CA GLY A 76 4.17 -11.42 16.19
C GLY A 76 4.69 -10.07 15.68
N ALA A 77 4.06 -9.48 14.66
CA ALA A 77 4.38 -8.13 14.20
C ALA A 77 4.26 -7.10 15.32
N ARG A 78 3.16 -7.12 16.09
CA ARG A 78 2.98 -6.22 17.24
C ARG A 78 4.09 -6.39 18.28
N ARG A 79 4.50 -7.63 18.57
CA ARG A 79 5.55 -7.94 19.53
C ARG A 79 6.91 -7.37 19.08
N ILE A 80 7.24 -7.53 17.80
CA ILE A 80 8.47 -6.98 17.21
C ILE A 80 8.44 -5.46 17.22
N LEU A 81 7.37 -4.84 16.71
CA LEU A 81 7.25 -3.39 16.62
C LEU A 81 7.25 -2.66 17.97
N SER A 82 6.97 -3.36 19.08
CA SER A 82 6.94 -2.76 20.42
C SER A 82 8.25 -2.90 21.21
N ASP A 83 9.26 -3.58 20.67
CA ASP A 83 10.49 -3.93 21.38
C ASP A 83 11.72 -3.69 20.48
N PRO A 84 12.46 -2.57 20.68
CA PRO A 84 13.61 -2.23 19.87
C PRO A 84 14.70 -3.30 19.82
N ALA A 85 14.80 -4.16 20.84
CA ALA A 85 15.75 -5.27 20.85
C ALA A 85 15.46 -6.33 19.78
N ARG A 86 14.27 -6.30 19.17
CA ARG A 86 13.82 -7.23 18.13
C ARG A 86 13.90 -6.64 16.72
N TRP A 87 14.28 -5.37 16.57
CA TRP A 87 14.25 -4.68 15.28
C TRP A 87 15.37 -5.10 14.32
N GLY A 88 16.31 -5.95 14.75
CA GLY A 88 17.27 -6.58 13.85
C GLY A 88 16.63 -7.32 12.67
N VAL A 89 15.38 -7.77 12.81
CA VAL A 89 14.63 -8.41 11.70
C VAL A 89 14.42 -7.50 10.48
N PHE A 90 14.51 -6.18 10.65
CA PHE A 90 14.34 -5.22 9.56
C PHE A 90 15.63 -4.99 8.76
N GLU A 91 16.78 -5.47 9.24
CA GLU A 91 18.04 -5.43 8.49
C GLU A 91 18.05 -6.43 7.32
N ASP A 92 17.29 -7.51 7.44
CA ASP A 92 17.17 -8.59 6.46
C ASP A 92 15.97 -8.39 5.50
N ALA A 93 15.75 -7.16 5.06
CA ALA A 93 14.74 -6.87 4.06
C ALA A 93 15.10 -7.54 2.72
N GLU A 94 14.20 -8.35 2.16
CA GLU A 94 14.37 -8.99 0.86
C GLU A 94 14.25 -7.95 -0.27
N GLU A 95 15.32 -7.79 -1.05
CA GLU A 95 15.31 -6.99 -2.27
C GLU A 95 14.95 -7.85 -3.49
N ALA A 96 13.97 -7.38 -4.27
CA ALA A 96 13.58 -8.01 -5.53
C ALA A 96 14.05 -7.16 -6.72
N HIS A 97 14.94 -7.72 -7.55
CA HIS A 97 15.42 -7.07 -8.76
C HIS A 97 14.70 -7.58 -10.01
N TYR A 98 14.03 -6.68 -10.73
CA TYR A 98 13.36 -6.99 -11.98
C TYR A 98 14.10 -6.34 -13.15
N ARG A 99 14.63 -7.16 -14.06
CA ARG A 99 15.27 -6.65 -15.28
C ARG A 99 14.23 -6.46 -16.38
N ILE A 100 13.94 -5.21 -16.70
CA ILE A 100 12.97 -4.83 -17.73
C ILE A 100 13.71 -4.39 -18.99
N GLY A 101 13.38 -5.01 -20.13
CA GLY A 101 13.94 -4.66 -21.44
C GLY A 101 13.20 -3.50 -22.10
N PRO A 102 13.68 -3.03 -23.27
CA PRO A 102 12.95 -2.05 -24.06
C PRO A 102 11.57 -2.59 -24.47
N GLU A 103 10.58 -1.69 -24.58
CA GLU A 103 9.19 -2.02 -24.94
C GLU A 103 8.52 -3.06 -24.02
N LYS A 104 9.00 -3.18 -22.78
CA LYS A 104 8.44 -4.01 -21.72
C LYS A 104 8.09 -3.13 -20.53
N TYR A 105 7.00 -3.48 -19.86
CA TYR A 105 6.44 -2.65 -18.80
C TYR A 105 6.17 -3.51 -17.57
N PHE A 106 6.74 -3.09 -16.43
CA PHE A 106 6.47 -3.71 -15.13
C PHE A 106 5.16 -3.15 -14.57
N MET A 107 4.19 -4.03 -14.26
CA MET A 107 2.86 -3.63 -13.83
C MET A 107 2.71 -3.84 -12.32
N LEU A 108 2.17 -2.83 -11.65
CA LEU A 108 1.89 -2.82 -10.22
C LEU A 108 0.48 -2.29 -9.98
N GLY A 109 -0.27 -2.92 -9.07
CA GLY A 109 -1.60 -2.45 -8.69
C GLY A 109 -1.58 -1.69 -7.37
N ASP A 110 -2.28 -0.55 -7.31
CA ASP A 110 -2.29 0.36 -6.15
C ASP A 110 -2.69 -0.33 -4.84
N ASN A 111 -3.61 -1.31 -4.89
CA ASN A 111 -3.93 -2.13 -3.74
C ASN A 111 -2.92 -3.28 -3.61
N SER A 112 -1.68 -2.91 -3.28
CA SER A 112 -0.52 -3.77 -3.27
C SER A 112 -0.75 -5.15 -2.61
N PRO A 113 -1.36 -5.26 -1.41
CA PRO A 113 -1.64 -6.56 -0.76
C PRO A 113 -2.72 -7.42 -1.43
N ALA A 114 -3.55 -6.83 -2.28
CA ALA A 114 -4.65 -7.50 -2.98
C ALA A 114 -4.47 -7.50 -4.51
N SER A 115 -3.25 -7.24 -4.99
CA SER A 115 -2.94 -7.16 -6.42
C SER A 115 -2.13 -8.39 -6.84
N LYS A 116 -2.63 -9.10 -7.88
CA LYS A 116 -1.85 -10.14 -8.58
C LYS A 116 -1.19 -9.51 -9.80
N ASP A 117 -0.04 -8.90 -9.59
CA ASP A 117 0.69 -8.12 -10.60
C ASP A 117 2.10 -8.66 -10.88
N GLY A 118 2.94 -7.87 -11.58
CA GLY A 118 4.24 -8.28 -12.10
C GLY A 118 5.20 -8.83 -11.04
N ARG A 119 5.00 -8.48 -9.76
CA ARG A 119 5.75 -9.03 -8.64
C ARG A 119 5.55 -10.54 -8.49
N LEU A 120 4.35 -11.02 -8.77
CA LEU A 120 3.91 -12.40 -8.50
C LEU A 120 3.88 -13.31 -9.72
N TRP A 121 3.74 -12.75 -10.94
CA TRP A 121 3.54 -13.55 -12.15
C TRP A 121 4.68 -14.52 -12.47
N ALA A 122 5.92 -14.21 -12.06
CA ALA A 122 7.08 -15.08 -12.21
C ALA A 122 6.90 -16.44 -11.53
N GLU A 123 6.17 -16.50 -10.42
CA GLU A 123 5.88 -17.75 -9.71
C GLU A 123 4.93 -18.66 -10.50
N ASP A 124 4.10 -18.09 -11.39
CA ASP A 124 3.26 -18.84 -12.33
C ASP A 124 3.99 -19.18 -13.64
N MET A 125 5.32 -19.03 -13.69
CA MET A 125 6.15 -19.19 -14.89
C MET A 125 5.76 -18.22 -16.03
N ILE A 126 5.22 -17.05 -15.69
CA ILE A 126 4.90 -15.96 -16.62
C ILE A 126 5.94 -14.84 -16.42
N SER A 127 6.25 -14.05 -17.44
CA SER A 127 7.13 -12.89 -17.28
C SER A 127 6.56 -11.88 -16.27
N SER A 128 7.42 -11.27 -15.45
CA SER A 128 7.06 -10.16 -14.55
C SER A 128 6.66 -8.86 -15.27
N TYR A 129 6.79 -8.82 -16.60
CA TYR A 129 6.48 -7.66 -17.41
C TYR A 129 5.40 -7.99 -18.45
N VAL A 130 4.81 -6.94 -19.00
CA VAL A 130 3.91 -6.97 -20.14
C VAL A 130 4.63 -6.37 -21.35
N ASP A 131 4.59 -7.07 -22.49
CA ASP A 131 5.09 -6.53 -23.76
C ASP A 131 4.19 -5.40 -24.28
N ARG A 132 4.79 -4.42 -24.98
CA ARG A 132 4.06 -3.26 -25.51
C ARG A 132 2.83 -3.63 -26.33
N ASP A 133 2.89 -4.70 -27.11
CA ASP A 133 1.80 -5.13 -28.00
C ASP A 133 0.56 -5.63 -27.25
N LEU A 134 0.69 -5.91 -25.94
CA LEU A 134 -0.42 -6.26 -25.06
C LEU A 134 -1.07 -5.03 -24.40
N LEU A 135 -0.48 -3.83 -24.55
CA LEU A 135 -1.06 -2.61 -24.01
C LEU A 135 -2.16 -2.08 -24.93
N ILE A 136 -3.39 -2.02 -24.40
CA ILE A 136 -4.55 -1.53 -25.14
C ILE A 136 -4.62 0.01 -25.11
N GLY A 137 -4.42 0.62 -23.94
CA GLY A 137 -4.55 2.07 -23.77
C GLY A 137 -4.41 2.54 -22.33
N LYS A 138 -4.46 3.86 -22.12
CA LYS A 138 -4.43 4.47 -20.79
C LYS A 138 -5.84 4.64 -20.24
N ALA A 139 -6.03 4.38 -18.96
CA ALA A 139 -7.25 4.79 -18.27
C ALA A 139 -7.28 6.32 -18.18
N LEU A 140 -8.38 6.93 -18.64
CA LEU A 140 -8.49 8.39 -18.70
C LEU A 140 -9.53 8.94 -17.73
N PHE A 141 -10.66 8.26 -17.54
CA PHE A 141 -11.80 8.80 -16.80
C PHE A 141 -12.57 7.70 -16.06
N VAL A 142 -12.93 7.97 -14.81
CA VAL A 142 -13.86 7.14 -14.04
C VAL A 142 -15.28 7.56 -14.39
N TYR A 143 -15.96 6.75 -15.20
CA TYR A 143 -17.35 6.96 -15.58
C TYR A 143 -18.27 6.03 -14.79
N TRP A 144 -19.35 6.58 -14.23
CA TRP A 144 -20.39 5.83 -13.52
C TRP A 144 -19.88 4.96 -12.35
N PRO A 145 -19.22 5.55 -11.34
CA PRO A 145 -18.77 4.80 -10.18
C PRO A 145 -19.94 4.28 -9.35
N HIS A 146 -19.67 3.23 -8.55
CA HIS A 146 -20.65 2.57 -7.69
C HIS A 146 -21.53 3.57 -6.94
N ALA A 147 -22.85 3.34 -7.02
CA ALA A 147 -23.84 4.21 -6.41
C ALA A 147 -23.67 4.28 -4.90
N GLU A 148 -23.74 5.49 -4.35
CA GLU A 148 -23.77 5.70 -2.90
C GLU A 148 -25.19 5.51 -2.35
N TYR A 149 -26.20 5.69 -3.21
CA TYR A 149 -27.62 5.61 -2.85
C TYR A 149 -28.34 4.58 -3.71
N PHE A 150 -29.08 3.70 -3.03
CA PHE A 150 -29.94 2.72 -3.68
C PHE A 150 -31.40 3.13 -3.49
N VAL A 151 -32.16 3.15 -4.57
CA VAL A 151 -33.60 3.40 -4.53
C VAL A 151 -34.30 2.07 -4.32
N GLN A 152 -35.13 1.97 -3.27
CA GLN A 152 -35.97 0.79 -3.04
C GLN A 152 -37.28 0.95 -3.83
N ILE A 153 -37.59 -0.02 -4.69
CA ILE A 153 -38.84 0.01 -5.45
C ILE A 153 -39.96 -0.55 -4.56
N PRO A 154 -41.02 0.25 -4.25
CA PRO A 154 -42.14 -0.23 -3.44
C PRO A 154 -42.81 -1.45 -4.09
N GLY A 155 -43.05 -2.50 -3.31
CA GLY A 155 -43.74 -3.72 -3.77
C GLY A 155 -42.86 -4.78 -4.45
N LEU A 156 -41.62 -4.45 -4.85
CA LEU A 156 -40.70 -5.40 -5.50
C LEU A 156 -39.56 -5.88 -4.59
N GLY A 157 -39.31 -5.21 -3.46
CA GLY A 157 -38.24 -5.59 -2.51
C GLY A 157 -36.81 -5.42 -3.07
N VAL A 158 -36.66 -4.93 -4.29
CA VAL A 158 -35.37 -4.74 -4.97
C VAL A 158 -34.83 -3.32 -4.71
N ARG A 159 -33.52 -3.23 -4.47
CA ARG A 159 -32.75 -1.98 -4.36
C ARG A 159 -31.96 -1.76 -5.65
N VAL A 160 -32.20 -0.64 -6.34
CA VAL A 160 -31.57 -0.33 -7.63
C VAL A 160 -30.59 0.85 -7.49
N PRO A 161 -29.34 0.73 -7.97
CA PRO A 161 -28.33 1.79 -7.93
C PRO A 161 -28.55 2.82 -9.06
N LEU A 162 -29.68 3.53 -9.04
CA LEU A 162 -30.07 4.44 -10.13
C LEU A 162 -29.19 5.70 -10.25
N MET A 163 -28.56 6.14 -9.16
CA MET A 163 -27.75 7.35 -9.15
C MET A 163 -26.27 7.02 -8.88
N PRO A 164 -25.38 7.20 -9.87
CA PRO A 164 -23.96 6.99 -9.65
C PRO A 164 -23.40 8.04 -8.70
N ASN A 165 -22.27 7.73 -8.07
CA ASN A 165 -21.59 8.72 -7.25
C ASN A 165 -20.90 9.77 -8.15
N PHE A 166 -21.63 10.81 -8.56
CA PHE A 166 -21.11 11.86 -9.45
C PHE A 166 -19.85 12.54 -8.91
N ARG A 167 -19.67 12.64 -7.58
CA ARG A 167 -18.46 13.21 -6.97
C ARG A 167 -17.20 12.38 -7.20
N ARG A 168 -17.37 11.08 -7.50
CA ARG A 168 -16.28 10.16 -7.82
C ARG A 168 -16.04 10.02 -9.32
N MET A 169 -16.84 10.66 -10.17
CA MET A 169 -16.51 10.79 -11.58
C MET A 169 -15.38 11.80 -11.76
N GLY A 170 -14.47 11.54 -12.69
CA GLY A 170 -13.35 12.43 -12.94
C GLY A 170 -12.24 11.78 -13.75
N PHE A 171 -11.27 12.59 -14.17
CA PHE A 171 -10.08 12.07 -14.83
C PHE A 171 -9.25 11.24 -13.85
N VAL A 172 -8.69 10.14 -14.35
CA VAL A 172 -7.69 9.35 -13.63
C VAL A 172 -6.45 10.23 -13.48
N ARG A 173 -5.98 10.37 -12.24
CA ARG A 173 -4.78 11.13 -11.89
C ARG A 173 -3.56 10.24 -11.88
#